data_AF-A0A967DA68-F1
#
_entry.id   AF-A0A967DA68-F1
#
_cell.length_a   1.000
_cell.length_b   1.000
_cell.length_c   1.000
_cell.angle_alpha   90.00
_cell.angle_beta   90.00
_cell.angle_gamma   90.00
#
_symmetry.space_group_name_H-M   'P 1'
#
loop_
_entity.id
_entity.type
_entity.pdbx_description
1 polymer ?
#
loop_
_entity_poly.entity_id
_entity_poly.type
_entity_poly.pdbx_seq_one_letter_code
_entity_poly.pdbx_strand_id
1 'polypeptide(L)'
;KSIRGKYETMEWLMFQMGGLGPMLGQNHHFRLYAPQKIDYAIERYTNEAKRLYGVLDERLKKYPYIVGNEYTIADIAIFPWTRRWDKQGMDLNDYPNFKRWFEMIGARPAVQRGVEVLTTLRKPEMDSKEKEQLFGATQYQRRKVSK
;
A
#
# COMPACT_ATOMS: atom_id res chain seq x y z
N LYS A 1 -17.61 6.92 -19.04
CA LYS A 1 -16.90 8.06 -18.40
C LYS A 1 -16.61 9.17 -19.41
N SER A 2 -16.83 10.42 -19.00
CA SER A 2 -16.38 11.61 -19.75
C SER A 2 -14.85 11.63 -19.90
N ILE A 3 -14.34 12.39 -20.86
CA ILE A 3 -12.89 12.58 -21.06
C ILE A 3 -12.24 13.07 -19.76
N ARG A 4 -12.85 14.06 -19.10
CA ARG A 4 -12.41 14.58 -17.79
C ARG A 4 -12.30 13.47 -16.74
N GLY A 5 -13.33 12.63 -16.60
CA GLY A 5 -13.32 11.54 -15.62
C GLY A 5 -12.28 10.46 -15.91
N LYS A 6 -11.88 10.26 -17.18
CA LYS A 6 -10.78 9.36 -17.54
C LYS A 6 -9.42 9.93 -17.10
N TYR A 7 -9.16 11.21 -17.37
CA TYR A 7 -7.92 11.86 -16.95
C TYR A 7 -7.79 11.92 -15.43
N GLU A 8 -8.87 12.26 -14.71
CA GLU A 8 -8.87 12.23 -13.24
C GLU A 8 -8.58 10.82 -12.71
N THR A 9 -9.12 9.77 -13.35
CA THR A 9 -8.77 8.39 -12.98
C THR A 9 -7.28 8.12 -13.19
N MET A 10 -6.71 8.60 -14.29
CA MET A 10 -5.29 8.43 -14.60
C MET A 10 -4.39 9.18 -13.62
N GLU A 11 -4.75 10.41 -13.24
CA GLU A 11 -4.01 11.19 -12.24
C GLU A 11 -3.91 10.45 -10.91
N TRP A 12 -5.01 9.86 -10.42
CA TRP A 12 -5.01 9.10 -9.18
C TRP A 12 -4.28 7.75 -9.29
N LEU A 13 -4.27 7.11 -10.47
CA LEU A 13 -3.41 5.96 -10.72
C LEU A 13 -1.94 6.35 -10.68
N MET A 14 -1.57 7.48 -11.27
CA MET A 14 -0.17 7.95 -11.25
C MET A 14 0.25 8.41 -9.85
N PHE A 15 -0.65 8.99 -9.07
CA PHE A 15 -0.44 9.22 -7.64
C PHE A 15 -0.16 7.90 -6.90
N GLN A 16 -0.91 6.84 -7.20
CA GLN A 16 -0.66 5.53 -6.60
C GLN A 16 0.71 4.98 -7.01
N MET A 17 1.03 5.01 -8.30
CA MET A 17 2.26 4.42 -8.86
C MET A 17 3.53 5.18 -8.48
N GLY A 18 3.48 6.52 -8.45
CA GLY A 18 4.65 7.37 -8.19
C GLY A 18 4.82 7.79 -6.74
N GLY A 19 3.74 7.80 -5.95
CA GLY A 19 3.74 8.26 -4.56
C GLY A 19 3.36 7.17 -3.58
N LEU A 20 2.07 6.79 -3.56
CA LEU A 20 1.52 5.91 -2.53
C LEU A 20 2.27 4.57 -2.43
N GLY A 21 2.35 3.84 -3.53
CA GLY A 21 2.95 2.50 -3.56
C GLY A 21 4.42 2.53 -3.14
N PRO A 22 5.29 3.31 -3.82
CA PRO A 22 6.71 3.38 -3.48
C PRO A 22 6.94 3.79 -2.01
N MET A 23 6.25 4.81 -1.51
CA MET A 23 6.48 5.32 -0.16
C MET A 23 5.98 4.36 0.92
N LEU A 24 4.83 3.71 0.72
CA LEU A 24 4.35 2.66 1.64
C LEU A 24 5.21 1.39 1.57
N GLY A 25 5.85 1.12 0.43
CA GLY A 25 6.88 0.09 0.29
C GLY A 25 8.10 0.37 1.16
N GLN A 26 8.64 1.59 1.12
CA GLN A 26 9.75 2.00 1.98
C GLN A 26 9.37 2.00 3.46
N ASN A 27 8.18 2.50 3.79
CA ASN A 27 7.63 2.45 5.14
C ASN A 27 7.63 1.01 5.69
N HIS A 28 7.07 0.04 4.95
CA HIS A 28 7.10 -1.36 5.34
C HIS A 28 8.52 -1.91 5.46
N HIS A 29 9.40 -1.58 4.51
CA HIS A 29 10.78 -2.05 4.53
C HIS A 29 11.49 -1.65 5.83
N PHE A 30 11.53 -0.36 6.16
CA PHE A 30 12.24 0.12 7.35
C PHE A 30 11.55 -0.27 8.66
N ARG A 31 10.22 -0.42 8.69
CA ARG A 31 9.49 -0.82 9.90
C ARG A 31 9.62 -2.32 10.19
N LEU A 32 9.54 -3.18 9.17
CA LEU A 32 9.35 -4.63 9.34
C LEU A 32 10.55 -5.48 8.89
N TYR A 33 11.18 -5.12 7.78
CA TYR A 33 12.06 -6.04 7.05
C TYR A 33 13.53 -5.71 7.18
N ALA A 34 13.88 -4.42 7.29
CA ALA A 34 15.26 -3.96 7.38
C ALA A 34 16.01 -4.71 8.51
N PRO A 35 17.21 -5.26 8.23
CA PRO A 35 17.93 -6.09 9.20
C PRO A 35 18.39 -5.29 10.42
N GLN A 36 18.56 -3.97 10.27
CA GLN A 36 18.90 -3.03 11.33
C GLN A 36 17.80 -1.97 11.44
N LYS A 37 17.53 -1.51 12.67
CA LYS A 37 16.63 -0.39 12.91
C LYS A 37 17.35 0.92 12.61
N ILE A 38 16.72 1.73 11.76
CA ILE A 38 17.23 3.04 11.34
C ILE A 38 16.14 4.05 11.67
N ASP A 39 16.21 4.66 12.85
CA ASP A 39 15.12 5.49 13.39
C ASP A 39 14.74 6.64 12.47
N TYR A 40 15.73 7.34 11.91
CA TYR A 40 15.49 8.41 10.94
C TYR A 40 14.68 7.94 9.72
N ALA A 41 15.01 6.76 9.17
CA ALA A 41 14.30 6.22 8.01
C ALA A 41 12.87 5.81 8.37
N ILE A 42 12.71 5.13 9.51
CA ILE A 42 11.39 4.76 10.05
C ILE A 42 10.52 6.00 10.23
N GLU A 43 11.05 7.04 10.85
CA GLU A 43 10.33 8.30 11.08
C GLU A 43 9.98 8.99 9.76
N ARG A 44 10.96 9.17 8.86
CA ARG A 44 10.76 9.80 7.55
C ARG A 44 9.64 9.14 6.75
N TYR A 45 9.68 7.82 6.59
CA TYR A 45 8.66 7.10 5.80
C TYR A 45 7.35 6.89 6.56
N THR A 46 7.35 6.97 7.89
CA THR A 46 6.09 7.06 8.67
C THR A 46 5.42 8.41 8.46
N ASN A 47 6.17 9.51 8.48
CA ASN A 47 5.62 10.84 8.24
C ASN A 47 5.13 11.01 6.80
N GLU A 48 5.83 10.44 5.81
CA GLU A 48 5.34 10.44 4.43
C GLU A 48 4.08 9.57 4.27
N ALA A 49 4.00 8.42 4.94
CA ALA A 49 2.77 7.63 4.97
C ALA A 49 1.60 8.45 5.57
N LYS A 50 1.80 9.11 6.71
CA LYS A 50 0.78 9.99 7.32
C LYS A 50 0.30 11.08 6.36
N ARG A 51 1.23 11.72 5.63
CA ARG A 51 0.90 12.74 4.62
C ARG A 51 0.02 12.15 3.51
N LEU A 52 0.38 10.97 3.00
CA LEU A 52 -0.37 10.29 1.93
C LEU A 52 -1.77 9.86 2.39
N TYR A 53 -1.92 9.34 3.61
CA TYR A 53 -3.23 9.06 4.21
C TYR A 53 -4.05 10.34 4.36
N GLY A 54 -3.42 11.45 4.76
CA GLY A 54 -4.08 12.77 4.80
C GLY A 54 -4.59 13.24 3.43
N VAL A 55 -3.81 13.03 2.35
CA VAL A 55 -4.25 13.34 0.98
C VAL A 55 -5.48 12.50 0.60
N LEU A 56 -5.48 11.21 0.93
CA LEU A 56 -6.62 10.34 0.66
C LEU A 56 -7.85 10.77 1.48
N ASP A 57 -7.67 11.08 2.76
CA ASP A 57 -8.76 11.50 3.65
C ASP A 57 -9.42 12.80 3.14
N GLU A 58 -8.63 13.82 2.81
CA GLU A 58 -9.14 15.08 2.25
C GLU A 58 -9.84 14.89 0.90
N ARG A 59 -9.36 13.96 0.07
CA ARG A 59 -10.05 13.61 -1.17
C ARG A 59 -11.40 12.94 -0.90
N LEU A 60 -11.43 11.98 0.02
CA LEU A 60 -12.59 11.16 0.37
C LEU A 60 -13.60 11.86 1.28
N LYS A 61 -13.25 13.03 1.81
CA LYS A 61 -14.17 13.97 2.43
C LYS A 61 -15.17 14.54 1.43
N LYS A 62 -14.75 14.73 0.17
CA LYS A 62 -15.59 15.34 -0.89
C LYS A 62 -16.41 14.31 -1.66
N TYR A 63 -15.92 13.07 -1.72
CA TYR A 63 -16.45 12.05 -2.62
C TYR A 63 -16.47 10.67 -1.96
N PRO A 64 -17.44 9.81 -2.30
CA PRO A 64 -17.51 8.46 -1.74
C PRO A 64 -16.35 7.57 -2.18
N TYR A 65 -15.82 7.78 -3.40
CA TYR A 65 -14.69 7.06 -4.02
C TYR A 65 -13.56 8.02 -4.40
N ILE A 66 -12.41 7.47 -4.82
CA ILE A 66 -11.25 8.27 -5.23
C ILE A 66 -11.59 9.17 -6.42
N VAL A 67 -12.41 8.70 -7.37
CA VAL A 67 -12.81 9.47 -8.57
C VAL A 67 -14.29 9.77 -8.52
N GLY A 68 -14.67 10.75 -7.69
CA GLY A 68 -16.03 11.23 -7.60
C GLY A 68 -16.99 10.17 -7.03
N ASN A 69 -18.13 10.01 -7.70
CA ASN A 69 -19.20 9.11 -7.25
C ASN A 69 -19.07 7.68 -7.79
N GLU A 70 -17.98 7.35 -8.50
CA GLU A 70 -17.80 6.07 -9.17
C GLU A 70 -16.61 5.29 -8.63
N TYR A 71 -16.80 3.99 -8.41
CA TYR A 71 -15.70 3.06 -8.12
C TYR A 71 -14.87 2.80 -9.37
N THR A 72 -13.55 2.90 -9.28
CA THR A 72 -12.65 2.82 -10.44
C THR A 72 -11.42 1.97 -10.19
N ILE A 73 -10.61 1.80 -11.24
CA ILE A 73 -9.27 1.22 -11.13
C ILE A 73 -8.33 2.01 -10.21
N ALA A 74 -8.57 3.30 -9.95
CA ALA A 74 -7.80 4.05 -8.97
C ALA A 74 -8.04 3.53 -7.54
N ASP A 75 -9.30 3.27 -7.18
CA ASP A 75 -9.65 2.65 -5.90
C ASP A 75 -9.06 1.24 -5.78
N ILE A 76 -9.14 0.45 -6.87
CA ILE A 76 -8.58 -0.91 -6.95
C ILE A 76 -7.05 -0.89 -6.76
N ALA A 77 -6.37 0.11 -7.32
CA ALA A 77 -4.92 0.22 -7.21
C ALA A 77 -4.48 0.69 -5.81
N ILE A 78 -5.23 1.59 -5.18
CA ILE A 78 -4.89 2.18 -3.88
C ILE A 78 -5.22 1.20 -2.73
N PHE A 79 -6.38 0.55 -2.76
CA PHE A 79 -6.88 -0.25 -1.64
C PHE A 79 -5.91 -1.33 -1.14
N PRO A 80 -5.29 -2.17 -2.00
CA PRO A 80 -4.38 -3.22 -1.54
C PRO A 80 -3.19 -2.69 -0.73
N TRP A 81 -2.68 -1.50 -1.09
CA TRP A 81 -1.54 -0.88 -0.42
C TRP A 81 -1.86 -0.36 0.97
N THR A 82 -3.13 -0.08 1.27
CA THR A 82 -3.56 0.47 2.56
C THR A 82 -4.12 -0.58 3.53
N ARG A 83 -4.23 -1.85 3.09
CA ARG A 83 -4.77 -2.96 3.92
C ARG A 83 -4.00 -3.24 5.20
N ARG A 84 -2.73 -2.89 5.26
CA ARG A 84 -1.84 -3.10 6.43
C ARG A 84 -1.45 -1.77 7.06
N TRP A 85 -2.43 -0.86 7.16
CA TRP A 85 -2.31 0.45 7.79
C TRP A 85 -1.71 0.34 9.21
N ASP A 86 -2.04 -0.73 9.94
CA ASP A 86 -1.53 -1.04 11.28
C ASP A 86 -0.01 -1.25 11.26
N LYS A 87 0.48 -2.00 10.28
CA LYS A 87 1.93 -2.24 10.10
C LYS A 87 2.65 -1.01 9.54
N GLN A 88 1.92 -0.12 8.89
CA GLN A 88 2.42 1.17 8.43
C GLN A 88 2.52 2.20 9.57
N GLY A 89 1.93 1.88 10.74
CA GLY A 89 1.91 2.74 11.92
C GLY A 89 0.88 3.85 11.87
N MET A 90 -0.20 3.65 11.12
CA MET A 90 -1.32 4.57 11.09
C MET A 90 -2.35 4.17 12.15
N ASP A 91 -3.13 5.13 12.63
CA ASP A 91 -4.43 4.87 13.26
C ASP A 91 -5.50 5.38 12.29
N LEU A 92 -6.46 4.53 11.92
CA LEU A 92 -7.54 4.94 11.02
C LEU A 92 -8.49 5.96 11.64
N ASN A 93 -8.51 6.10 12.97
CA ASN A 93 -9.32 7.11 13.64
C ASN A 93 -8.84 8.54 13.35
N ASP A 94 -7.57 8.71 12.98
CA ASP A 94 -7.02 10.00 12.53
C ASP A 94 -7.49 10.38 11.11
N TYR A 95 -8.06 9.42 10.36
CA TYR A 95 -8.45 9.57 8.96
C TYR A 95 -9.89 9.04 8.73
N PRO A 96 -10.92 9.71 9.25
CA PRO A 96 -12.29 9.18 9.27
C PRO A 96 -12.91 8.98 7.88
N ASN A 97 -12.60 9.83 6.91
CA ASN A 97 -13.13 9.73 5.54
C ASN A 97 -12.46 8.59 4.78
N PHE A 98 -11.15 8.43 4.99
CA PHE A 98 -10.40 7.29 4.51
C PHE A 98 -10.91 6.00 5.14
N LYS A 99 -11.13 5.96 6.46
CA LYS A 99 -11.67 4.80 7.18
C LYS A 99 -13.01 4.35 6.61
N ARG A 100 -13.95 5.28 6.40
CA ARG A 100 -15.24 5.03 5.73
C ARG A 100 -15.04 4.37 4.37
N TRP A 101 -14.19 4.94 3.52
CA TRP A 101 -13.90 4.38 2.20
C TRP A 101 -13.27 2.99 2.30
N PHE A 102 -12.29 2.81 3.20
CA PHE A 102 -11.58 1.55 3.37
C PHE A 102 -12.53 0.41 3.77
N GLU A 103 -13.40 0.66 4.74
CA GLU A 103 -14.43 -0.29 5.18
C GLU A 103 -15.42 -0.59 4.05
N MET A 104 -15.89 0.45 3.35
CA MET A 104 -16.81 0.32 2.21
C MET A 104 -16.21 -0.51 1.07
N ILE A 105 -14.93 -0.30 0.70
CA ILE A 105 -14.25 -1.09 -0.34
C ILE A 105 -14.00 -2.52 0.14
N GLY A 106 -13.56 -2.69 1.39
CA GLY A 106 -13.30 -4.00 1.99
C GLY A 106 -14.56 -4.88 2.11
N ALA A 107 -15.73 -4.28 2.24
CA ALA A 107 -17.02 -4.98 2.29
C ALA A 107 -17.50 -5.50 0.93
N ARG A 108 -16.87 -5.12 -0.19
CA ARG A 108 -17.30 -5.54 -1.53
C ARG A 108 -17.01 -7.03 -1.74
N PRO A 109 -17.99 -7.86 -2.15
CA PRO A 109 -17.76 -9.30 -2.35
C PRO A 109 -16.64 -9.63 -3.34
N ALA A 110 -16.47 -8.82 -4.40
CA ALA A 110 -15.38 -9.01 -5.36
C ALA A 110 -14.00 -8.70 -4.77
N VAL A 111 -13.91 -7.75 -3.85
CA VAL A 111 -12.66 -7.40 -3.15
C VAL A 111 -12.30 -8.52 -2.18
N GLN A 112 -13.27 -9.03 -1.41
CA GLN A 112 -13.05 -10.18 -0.51
C GLN A 112 -12.53 -11.40 -1.26
N ARG A 113 -13.20 -11.79 -2.36
CA ARG A 113 -12.71 -12.89 -3.22
C ARG A 113 -11.29 -12.63 -3.73
N GLY A 114 -11.00 -11.41 -4.20
CA GLY A 114 -9.66 -11.07 -4.71
C GLY A 114 -8.58 -11.11 -3.62
N VAL A 115 -8.93 -10.76 -2.38
CA VAL A 115 -8.05 -10.83 -1.21
C VAL A 115 -7.75 -12.28 -0.80
N GLU A 116 -8.71 -13.19 -0.99
CA GLU A 116 -8.59 -14.61 -0.64
C GLU A 116 -7.74 -15.40 -1.64
N VAL A 117 -7.56 -14.91 -2.86
CA VAL A 117 -6.73 -15.54 -3.90
C VAL A 117 -5.32 -15.80 -3.36
N LEU A 118 -4.87 -17.06 -3.49
CA LEU A 118 -3.56 -17.57 -3.07
C LEU A 118 -3.28 -17.50 -1.55
N THR A 119 -4.26 -17.16 -0.72
CA THR A 119 -4.06 -17.13 0.74
C THR A 119 -3.75 -18.51 1.32
N THR A 120 -4.34 -19.57 0.76
CA THR A 120 -4.09 -20.98 1.14
C THR A 120 -2.69 -21.47 0.76
N LEU A 121 -2.04 -20.82 -0.22
CA LEU A 121 -0.66 -21.13 -0.62
C LEU A 121 0.38 -20.27 0.10
N ARG A 122 -0.07 -19.35 0.95
CA ARG A 122 0.81 -18.41 1.65
C ARG A 122 1.52 -19.12 2.79
N LYS A 123 2.86 -19.12 2.76
CA LYS A 123 3.67 -19.62 3.86
C LYS A 123 3.56 -18.67 5.07
N PRO A 124 3.39 -19.18 6.32
CA PRO A 124 3.02 -18.33 7.46
C PRO A 124 4.10 -17.35 7.93
N GLU A 125 5.38 -17.62 7.67
CA GLU A 125 6.47 -16.73 8.03
C GLU A 125 7.65 -16.96 7.08
N MET A 126 8.37 -15.88 6.79
CA MET A 126 9.56 -15.92 5.97
C MET A 126 10.71 -16.42 6.84
N ASP A 127 11.30 -17.55 6.49
CA ASP A 127 12.37 -18.13 7.30
C ASP A 127 13.64 -17.25 7.29
N SER A 128 14.56 -17.48 8.23
CA SER A 128 15.79 -16.67 8.33
C SER A 128 16.61 -16.67 7.04
N LYS A 129 16.58 -17.76 6.28
CA LYS A 129 17.30 -17.89 5.00
C LYS A 129 16.62 -17.08 3.91
N GLU A 130 15.30 -17.15 3.81
CA GLU A 130 14.49 -16.34 2.89
C GLU A 130 14.65 -14.84 3.20
N LYS A 131 14.67 -14.46 4.49
CA LYS A 131 14.91 -13.08 4.93
C LYS A 131 16.31 -12.59 4.54
N GLU A 132 17.35 -13.39 4.76
CA GLU A 132 18.73 -13.08 4.35
C GLU A 132 18.86 -12.99 2.81
N GLN A 133 18.15 -13.82 2.06
CA GLN A 133 18.14 -13.76 0.59
C GLN A 133 17.44 -12.51 0.05
N LEU A 134 16.39 -12.03 0.72
CA LEU A 134 15.55 -10.93 0.24
C LEU A 134 15.94 -9.54 0.78
N PHE A 135 16.57 -9.48 1.95
CA PHE A 135 16.89 -8.22 2.64
C PHE A 135 18.31 -8.18 3.22
N GLY A 136 19.07 -9.27 3.12
CA GLY A 136 20.42 -9.41 3.66
C GLY A 136 21.52 -9.23 2.62
N ALA A 137 22.75 -9.52 3.03
CA ALA A 137 23.94 -9.34 2.18
C ALA A 137 23.92 -10.29 0.96
N THR A 138 23.26 -11.44 1.10
CA THR A 138 23.16 -12.46 0.05
C THR A 138 22.46 -11.94 -1.21
N GLN A 139 21.53 -10.98 -1.10
CA GLN A 139 20.86 -10.35 -2.25
C GLN A 139 21.85 -9.72 -3.24
N TYR A 140 22.96 -9.18 -2.74
CA TYR A 140 23.97 -8.46 -3.53
C TYR A 140 25.03 -9.39 -4.14
N GLN A 141 25.03 -10.68 -3.79
CA GLN A 141 25.98 -11.63 -4.34
C GLN A 141 25.59 -11.99 -5.79
N ARG A 142 26.59 -11.97 -6.69
CA ARG A 142 26.39 -12.35 -8.09
C ARG A 142 26.01 -13.83 -8.15
N ARG A 143 24.81 -14.14 -8.64
CA ARG A 143 24.37 -15.53 -8.84
C ARG A 143 25.32 -16.20 -9.83
N LYS A 144 25.95 -17.30 -9.40
CA LYS A 144 26.71 -18.16 -10.32
C LYS A 144 25.68 -18.86 -11.21
N VAL A 145 25.54 -18.39 -12.45
CA VAL A 145 24.80 -19.13 -13.47
C VAL A 145 25.68 -20.33 -13.83
N SER A 146 25.26 -21.54 -13.46
CA SER A 146 25.89 -22.74 -14.02
C SER A 146 25.64 -22.72 -15.52
N LYS A 147 26.72 -22.88 -16.30
CA LYS A 147 26.59 -23.24 -17.71
C LYS A 147 25.98 -24.64 -17.82
#